data_AF-A0A011U636-F1
#
_entry.id   AF-A0A011U636-F1
#
_cell.length_a   1.000
_cell.length_b   1.000
_cell.length_c   1.000
_cell.angle_alpha   90.00
_cell.angle_beta   90.00
_cell.angle_gamma   90.00
#
_symmetry.space_group_name_H-M   'P 1'
#
loop_
_entity.id
_entity.type
_entity.pdbx_description
1 polymer ?
#
loop_
_entity_poly.entity_id
_entity_poly.type
_entity_poly.pdbx_seq_one_letter_code
_entity_poly.pdbx_strand_id
1 'polypeptide(L)' 'MTQKTILRSDELSCPSCVPKIEKALNALPGVAKAEVRFNTGKIEVEHDPAQASVEALVEAVRGTGYEAQPAAF' A
#
# COMPACT_ATOMS: atom_id res chain seq x y z
N MET A 1 -3.05 -6.12 16.71
CA MET A 1 -4.28 -6.53 16.01
C MET A 1 -4.15 -6.03 14.59
N THR A 2 -3.90 -6.90 13.62
CA THR A 2 -3.73 -6.46 12.23
C THR A 2 -5.10 -6.15 11.62
N GLN A 3 -5.15 -5.08 10.83
CA GLN A 3 -6.31 -4.63 10.10
C GLN A 3 -5.95 -4.55 8.62
N LYS A 4 -6.91 -4.87 7.76
CA LYS A 4 -6.72 -4.86 6.32
C LYS A 4 -7.22 -3.54 5.75
N THR A 5 -6.32 -2.79 5.14
CA THR A 5 -6.63 -1.54 4.44
C THR A 5 -6.46 -1.74 2.93
N ILE A 6 -7.40 -1.18 2.16
CA ILE A 6 -7.31 -1.16 0.71
C ILE A 6 -6.94 0.25 0.26
N LEU A 7 -5.83 0.38 -0.45
CA LEU A 7 -5.44 1.58 -1.16
C LEU A 7 -5.71 1.36 -2.66
N ARG A 8 -5.94 2.45 -3.39
CA ARG A 8 -6.01 2.49 -4.84
C ARG A 8 -5.03 3.52 -5.37
N SER A 9 -4.43 3.22 -6.51
CA SER A 9 -3.57 4.16 -7.22
C SER A 9 -3.99 4.17 -8.68
N ASP A 10 -4.25 5.36 -9.22
CA ASP A 10 -4.63 5.56 -10.62
C ASP A 10 -3.41 5.41 -11.55
N GLU A 11 -2.20 5.62 -11.02
CA GLU A 11 -0.92 5.52 -11.74
C GLU A 11 -0.33 4.11 -11.79
N LEU A 12 -1.03 3.09 -11.30
CA LEU A 12 -0.60 1.67 -11.38
C LEU A 12 -0.76 1.09 -12.80
N SER A 13 -0.23 1.78 -13.81
CA SER A 13 -0.24 1.32 -15.21
C SER A 13 1.01 0.50 -15.58
N CYS A 14 1.98 0.35 -14.68
CA CYS A 14 3.25 -0.30 -14.98
C CYS A 14 3.52 -1.52 -14.07
N PRO A 15 3.61 -2.75 -14.62
CA PRO A 15 3.83 -3.97 -13.84
C PRO A 15 5.19 -3.99 -13.13
N SER A 16 6.15 -3.18 -13.59
CA SER A 16 7.47 -3.04 -12.99
C SER A 16 7.45 -2.34 -11.62
N CYS A 17 6.39 -1.62 -11.31
CA CYS A 17 6.30 -0.76 -10.11
C CYS A 17 5.69 -1.48 -8.91
N VAL A 18 4.88 -2.51 -9.17
CA VAL A 18 4.22 -3.39 -8.20
C VAL A 18 5.17 -3.92 -7.12
N PRO A 19 6.25 -4.64 -7.46
CA PRO A 19 7.14 -5.21 -6.45
C PRO A 19 7.89 -4.15 -5.63
N LYS A 20 8.01 -2.93 -6.16
CA LYS A 20 8.69 -1.81 -5.49
C LYS A 20 7.80 -1.25 -4.39
N ILE A 21 6.51 -1.08 -4.67
CA ILE A 21 5.50 -0.62 -3.72
C ILE A 21 5.27 -1.67 -2.64
N GLU A 22 5.14 -2.95 -3.01
CA GLU A 22 4.98 -4.06 -2.05
C GLU A 22 6.17 -4.15 -1.09
N LYS A 23 7.40 -4.01 -1.59
CA LYS A 23 8.58 -3.98 -0.72
C LYS A 23 8.61 -2.79 0.21
N ALA A 24 8.25 -1.59 -0.27
CA ALA A 24 8.23 -0.39 0.56
C ALA A 24 7.19 -0.51 1.69
N LEU A 25 6.00 -1.05 1.38
CA LEU A 25 4.95 -1.29 2.38
C LEU A 25 5.35 -2.37 3.37
N ASN A 26 5.86 -3.52 2.91
CA ASN A 26 6.33 -4.58 3.82
C ASN A 26 7.55 -4.18 4.65
N ALA A 27 8.28 -3.12 4.26
CA ALA A 27 9.38 -2.59 5.06
C ALA A 27 8.90 -1.70 6.23
N LEU A 28 7.63 -1.30 6.26
CA LEU A 28 7.10 -0.49 7.35
C LEU A 28 6.91 -1.32 8.62
N PRO A 29 7.31 -0.79 9.79
CA PRO A 29 7.03 -1.43 11.06
C PRO A 29 5.52 -1.48 11.31
N GLY A 30 5.00 -2.67 11.58
CA GLY A 30 3.57 -2.91 11.77
C GLY A 30 2.86 -3.47 10.54
N VAL A 31 3.48 -3.49 9.36
CA VAL A 31 2.91 -4.18 8.19
C VAL A 31 3.22 -5.67 8.29
N ALA A 32 2.16 -6.49 8.31
CA ALA A 32 2.27 -7.94 8.30
C ALA A 32 2.33 -8.50 6.88
N LYS A 33 1.58 -7.87 5.95
CA LYS A 33 1.52 -8.28 4.56
C LYS A 33 1.08 -7.12 3.68
N ALA A 34 1.68 -6.97 2.51
CA ALA A 34 1.18 -6.11 1.44
C ALA A 34 1.13 -6.87 0.12
N GLU A 35 -0.02 -6.80 -0.57
CA GLU A 35 -0.27 -7.37 -1.89
C GLU A 35 -0.75 -6.26 -2.84
N VAL A 36 -0.10 -6.08 -3.98
CA VAL A 36 -0.48 -5.06 -4.98
C VAL A 36 -1.05 -5.73 -6.23
N ARG A 37 -2.29 -5.38 -6.59
CA ARG A 37 -3.01 -5.86 -7.78
C ARG A 37 -3.12 -4.77 -8.83
N PHE A 38 -2.08 -4.60 -9.65
CA PHE A 38 -2.06 -3.66 -10.77
C PHE A 38 -3.20 -3.88 -11.78
N ASN A 39 -3.61 -5.13 -12.01
CA ASN A 39 -4.71 -5.46 -12.93
C ASN A 39 -6.06 -4.79 -12.56
N THR A 40 -6.19 -4.35 -11.30
CA THR A 40 -7.39 -3.65 -10.81
C THR A 40 -7.06 -2.31 -10.13
N GLY A 41 -5.79 -1.89 -10.13
CA GLY A 41 -5.30 -0.72 -9.38
C GLY A 41 -5.49 -0.80 -7.86
N LYS A 42 -5.69 -2.00 -7.29
CA LYS A 42 -5.96 -2.20 -5.86
C LYS A 42 -4.69 -2.63 -5.13
N ILE A 43 -4.48 -2.10 -3.93
CA ILE A 43 -3.36 -2.41 -3.05
C ILE A 43 -3.97 -2.86 -1.72
N GLU A 44 -3.73 -4.10 -1.32
CA GLU A 44 -4.24 -4.68 -0.09
C GLU A 44 -3.10 -4.76 0.93
N VAL A 45 -3.25 -4.07 2.07
CA VAL A 45 -2.22 -4.02 3.12
C VAL A 45 -2.82 -4.50 4.42
N GLU A 46 -2.26 -5.57 4.99
CA GLU A 46 -2.49 -6.01 6.36
C GLU A 46 -1.45 -5.39 7.26
N HIS A 47 -1.89 -4.53 8.17
CA HIS A 47 -1.01 -3.76 9.04
C HIS A 47 -1.66 -3.52 10.40
N ASP A 48 -0.86 -3.25 11.42
CA ASP A 48 -1.38 -2.88 12.73
C ASP A 48 -1.63 -1.36 12.75
N PRO A 49 -2.90 -0.89 12.85
CA PRO A 49 -3.24 0.52 12.81
C PRO A 49 -2.64 1.35 13.97
N ALA A 50 -2.19 0.69 15.04
CA ALA A 50 -1.48 1.36 16.13
C ALA A 50 0.01 1.62 15.81
N GLN A 51 0.59 0.92 14.83
CA GLN A 51 1.99 1.08 14.40
C GLN A 51 2.13 1.71 13.02
N ALA A 52 1.27 1.32 12.08
CA ALA A 52 1.20 1.89 10.73
C ALA A 52 -0.20 2.43 10.52
N SER A 53 -0.37 3.74 10.35
CA SER A 53 -1.68 4.29 9.99
C SER A 53 -1.86 4.30 8.48
N VAL A 54 -3.10 4.43 8.01
CA VAL A 54 -3.41 4.53 6.57
C VAL A 54 -2.58 5.63 5.89
N GLU A 55 -2.41 6.76 6.57
CA GLU A 55 -1.58 7.88 6.12
C GLU A 55 -0.11 7.48 5.95
N ALA A 56 0.44 6.73 6.90
CA ALA A 56 1.82 6.23 6.83
C ALA A 56 2.02 5.25 5.65
N LEU A 57 1.02 4.42 5.36
CA LEU A 57 1.05 3.56 4.17
C LEU A 57 1.07 4.40 2.89
N VAL A 58 0.20 5.41 2.80
CA VAL A 58 0.14 6.34 1.66
C VAL A 58 1.47 7.07 1.49
N GLU A 59 2.06 7.58 2.57
CA GLU A 59 3.38 8.23 2.53
C GLU A 59 4.48 7.28 2.08
N ALA A 60 4.47 6.01 2.49
CA ALA A 60 5.45 5.03 2.02
C ALA A 60 5.32 4.78 0.52
N VAL A 61 4.09 4.69 0.00
CA VAL A 61 3.87 4.62 -1.45
C VAL A 61 4.37 5.89 -2.14
N ARG A 62 4.06 7.07 -1.57
CA ARG A 62 4.54 8.37 -2.07
C ARG A 62 6.06 8.47 -2.11
N GLY A 63 6.75 7.93 -1.10
CA GLY A 63 8.21 7.84 -1.04
C GLY A 63 8.82 7.01 -2.17
N THR A 64 8.05 6.10 -2.79
CA THR A 64 8.49 5.35 -3.98
C THR A 64 8.26 6.10 -5.30
N GLY A 65 7.59 7.26 -5.25
CA GLY A 65 7.25 8.09 -6.40
C GLY A 65 5.86 7.82 -6.99
N TYR A 66 4.97 7.13 -6.26
CA TYR A 66 3.61 6.82 -6.69
C TYR A 66 2.61 7.42 -5.74
N GLU A 67 1.48 7.90 -6.24
CA GLU A 67 0.38 8.35 -5.39
C GLU A 67 -0.63 7.21 -5.19
N ALA A 68 -0.97 6.95 -3.93
CA ALA A 68 -2.02 6.00 -3.56
C ALA A 68 -3.00 6.68 -2.59
N GLN A 69 -4.27 6.35 -2.73
CA GLN A 69 -5.34 6.87 -1.89
C GLN A 69 -6.07 5.72 -1.23
N PRO A 70 -6.50 5.86 0.04
CA PRO A 70 -7.36 4.87 0.64
C PRO A 70 -8.68 4.79 -0.11
N ALA A 71 -9.03 3.60 -0.57
CA ALA A 71 -10.34 3.35 -1.14
C ALA A 71 -11.33 3.20 0.02
N ALA A 72 -11.84 4.34 0.50
CA ALA A 72 -13.03 4.35 1.32
C ALA A 72 -14.18 3.79 0.49
N PHE A 73 -14.72 2.65 0.91
CA PHE A 73 -16.03 2.18 0.44
C PHE A 73 -17.12 2.97 1.16
#